data_AF-A0A9X6FID0-F1
#
_entry.id   AF-A0A9X6FID0-F1
#
_cell.length_a   1.000
_cell.length_b   1.000
_cell.length_c   1.000
_cell.angle_alpha   90.00
_cell.angle_beta   90.00
_cell.angle_gamma   90.00
#
_symmetry.space_group_name_H-M   'P 1'
#
loop_
_entity.id
_entity.type
_entity.pdbx_description
1 polymer ?
#
loop_
_entity_poly.entity_id
_entity_poly.type
_entity_poly.pdbx_seq_one_letter_code
_entity_poly.pdbx_strand_id
1 'polypeptide(L)'
;MKQQGFTFLEMLLVLFAISVLSIVTYFSVHSLYERQKVEQFLRQFSNDILYMQQLAINRQKHYTLRWHKDRNMYAIKESGTKYYIVKREYEEDIQIDLHTFPNPMTYNPSGNINRGGTIIISYRNYKYEIVFQLGRGRFTYREMSKRIHNG
;
A
#
# COMPACT_ATOMS: atom_id res chain seq x y z
N MET A 1 -20.22 -61.44 9.49
CA MET A 1 -19.59 -60.86 8.28
C MET A 1 -18.97 -59.52 8.68
N LYS A 2 -17.65 -59.33 8.46
CA LYS A 2 -16.85 -58.24 9.04
C LYS A 2 -17.05 -56.91 8.29
N GLN A 3 -17.65 -55.92 8.95
CA GLN A 3 -17.77 -54.52 8.49
C GLN A 3 -16.92 -53.57 9.37
N GLN A 4 -15.64 -53.85 9.56
CA GLN A 4 -14.77 -53.05 10.45
C GLN A 4 -13.63 -52.31 9.72
N GLY A 5 -13.51 -52.46 8.39
CA GLY A 5 -12.46 -51.84 7.57
C GLY A 5 -12.92 -50.69 6.67
N PHE A 6 -14.24 -50.49 6.49
CA PHE A 6 -14.77 -49.46 5.59
C PHE A 6 -14.60 -48.05 6.15
N THR A 7 -14.82 -47.85 7.46
CA THR A 7 -14.72 -46.53 8.10
C THR A 7 -13.30 -45.97 8.13
N PHE A 8 -12.25 -46.79 8.30
CA PHE A 8 -10.89 -46.26 8.36
C PHE A 8 -10.40 -45.76 7.00
N LEU A 9 -10.62 -46.54 5.93
CA LEU A 9 -10.24 -46.15 4.58
C LEU A 9 -11.06 -44.95 4.08
N GLU A 10 -12.37 -44.93 4.36
CA GLU A 10 -13.25 -43.79 4.05
C GLU A 10 -12.80 -42.53 4.78
N MET A 11 -12.48 -42.62 6.08
CA MET A 11 -11.97 -41.48 6.85
C MET A 11 -10.62 -41.00 6.30
N LEU A 12 -9.73 -41.91 5.86
CA LEU A 12 -8.47 -41.55 5.22
C LEU A 12 -8.70 -40.79 3.89
N LEU A 13 -9.69 -41.23 3.10
CA LEU A 13 -10.05 -40.59 1.83
C LEU A 13 -10.68 -39.22 2.07
N VAL A 14 -11.54 -39.09 3.09
CA VAL A 14 -12.12 -37.80 3.51
C VAL A 14 -11.03 -36.84 3.98
N LEU A 15 -10.09 -37.30 4.82
CA LEU A 15 -8.97 -36.47 5.29
C LEU A 15 -8.04 -36.08 4.14
N PHE A 16 -7.79 -36.98 3.19
CA PHE A 16 -7.04 -36.68 1.98
C PHE A 16 -7.73 -35.59 1.15
N ALA A 17 -9.05 -35.72 0.91
CA ALA A 17 -9.83 -34.72 0.20
C ALA A 17 -9.80 -33.37 0.92
N ILE A 18 -10.00 -33.34 2.25
CA ILE A 18 -9.90 -32.11 3.06
C ILE A 18 -8.50 -31.51 2.95
N SER A 19 -7.45 -32.33 2.98
CA SER A 19 -6.06 -31.86 2.88
C SER A 19 -5.79 -31.22 1.52
N VAL A 20 -6.21 -31.87 0.43
CA VAL A 20 -6.08 -31.31 -0.93
C VAL A 20 -6.85 -30.00 -1.06
N LEU A 21 -8.10 -29.95 -0.60
CA LEU A 21 -8.90 -28.73 -0.60
C LEU A 21 -8.24 -27.62 0.22
N SER A 22 -7.70 -27.95 1.40
CA SER A 22 -7.03 -26.98 2.27
C SER A 22 -5.81 -26.34 1.60
N ILE A 23 -5.00 -27.14 0.90
CA ILE A 23 -3.83 -26.64 0.16
C ILE A 23 -4.26 -25.68 -0.95
N VAL A 24 -5.27 -26.06 -1.74
CA VAL A 24 -5.79 -25.22 -2.83
C VAL A 24 -6.34 -23.89 -2.29
N THR A 25 -7.12 -23.93 -1.21
CA THR A 25 -7.66 -22.73 -0.57
C THR A 25 -6.55 -21.83 -0.03
N TYR A 26 -5.51 -22.41 0.61
CA TYR A 26 -4.40 -21.65 1.15
C TYR A 26 -3.69 -20.80 0.07
N PHE A 27 -3.33 -21.41 -1.06
CA PHE A 27 -2.65 -20.69 -2.14
C PHE A 27 -3.51 -19.59 -2.77
N SER A 28 -4.82 -19.82 -2.91
CA SER A 28 -5.75 -18.85 -3.48
C SER A 28 -5.97 -17.64 -2.56
N VAL A 29 -6.24 -17.89 -1.27
CA VAL A 29 -6.55 -16.85 -0.29
C VAL A 29 -5.32 -16.03 0.08
N HIS A 30 -4.14 -16.66 0.17
CA HIS A 30 -2.92 -15.96 0.54
C HIS A 30 -2.57 -14.86 -0.47
N SER A 31 -2.59 -15.15 -1.77
CA SER A 31 -2.34 -14.14 -2.83
C SER A 31 -3.32 -12.95 -2.74
N LEU A 32 -4.61 -13.24 -2.50
CA LEU A 32 -5.62 -12.19 -2.33
C LEU A 32 -5.34 -11.31 -1.09
N TYR A 33 -4.95 -11.94 0.02
CA TYR A 33 -4.61 -11.24 1.26
C TYR A 33 -3.41 -10.30 1.08
N GLU A 34 -2.35 -10.77 0.42
CA GLU A 34 -1.17 -9.95 0.13
C GLU A 34 -1.50 -8.74 -0.75
N ARG A 35 -2.37 -8.92 -1.76
CA ARG A 35 -2.86 -7.81 -2.57
C ARG A 35 -3.70 -6.82 -1.76
N GLN A 36 -4.57 -7.32 -0.88
CA GLN A 36 -5.40 -6.46 -0.03
C GLN A 36 -4.57 -5.57 0.90
N LYS A 37 -3.45 -6.07 1.42
CA LYS A 37 -2.53 -5.28 2.26
C LYS A 37 -1.98 -4.06 1.53
N VAL A 38 -1.39 -4.24 0.35
CA VAL A 38 -0.83 -3.11 -0.42
C VAL A 38 -1.93 -2.14 -0.88
N GLU A 39 -3.10 -2.65 -1.27
CA GLU A 39 -4.26 -1.84 -1.61
C GLU A 39 -4.78 -1.03 -0.41
N GLN A 40 -4.76 -1.59 0.80
CA GLN A 40 -5.11 -0.86 2.02
C GLN A 40 -4.10 0.26 2.31
N PHE A 41 -2.80 -0.01 2.16
CA PHE A 41 -1.76 1.01 2.30
C PHE A 41 -1.97 2.16 1.29
N LEU A 42 -2.24 1.84 0.02
CA LEU A 42 -2.49 2.82 -1.04
C LEU A 42 -3.72 3.68 -0.73
N ARG A 43 -4.83 3.07 -0.29
CA ARG A 43 -6.04 3.80 0.12
C ARG A 43 -5.77 4.71 1.31
N GLN A 44 -5.06 4.22 2.33
CA GLN A 44 -4.73 5.00 3.51
C GLN A 44 -3.83 6.20 3.15
N PHE A 45 -2.77 5.97 2.39
CA PHE A 45 -1.89 7.02 1.91
C PHE A 45 -2.67 8.05 1.07
N SER A 46 -3.53 7.60 0.16
CA SER A 46 -4.37 8.47 -0.66
C SER A 46 -5.28 9.36 0.19
N ASN A 47 -5.93 8.78 1.21
CA ASN A 47 -6.78 9.53 2.14
C ASN A 47 -5.97 10.54 2.96
N ASP A 48 -4.79 10.17 3.44
CA ASP A 48 -3.92 11.06 4.21
C ASP A 48 -3.41 12.24 3.35
N ILE A 49 -3.12 12.03 2.06
CA ILE A 49 -2.78 13.11 1.10
C ILE A 49 -3.96 14.04 0.86
N LEU A 50 -5.16 13.50 0.60
CA LEU A 50 -6.37 14.31 0.39
C LEU A 50 -6.71 15.11 1.65
N TYR A 51 -6.56 14.50 2.83
CA TYR A 51 -6.74 15.17 4.11
C TYR A 51 -5.72 16.30 4.30
N MET A 52 -4.43 16.05 3.99
CA MET A 52 -3.38 17.07 4.03
C MET A 52 -3.72 18.27 3.12
N GLN A 53 -4.20 18.01 1.91
CA GLN A 53 -4.60 19.05 0.96
C GLN A 53 -5.78 19.87 1.51
N GLN A 54 -6.81 19.22 2.05
CA GLN A 54 -7.96 19.89 2.65
C GLN A 54 -7.57 20.74 3.87
N LEU A 55 -6.67 20.23 4.72
CA LEU A 55 -6.15 21.00 5.85
C LEU A 55 -5.44 22.27 5.37
N ALA A 56 -4.64 22.18 4.31
CA ALA A 56 -3.93 23.32 3.74
C ALA A 56 -4.90 24.41 3.25
N ILE A 57 -5.94 24.01 2.53
CA ILE A 57 -6.97 24.91 2.01
C ILE A 57 -7.79 25.51 3.16
N ASN A 58 -8.34 24.68 4.04
CA ASN A 58 -9.29 25.12 5.06
C ASN A 58 -8.62 26.00 6.13
N ARG A 59 -7.36 25.71 6.48
CA ARG A 59 -6.64 26.46 7.51
C ARG A 59 -5.77 27.58 6.93
N GLN A 60 -5.72 27.72 5.61
CA GLN A 60 -4.87 28.69 4.90
C GLN A 60 -3.40 28.62 5.33
N LYS A 61 -2.87 27.39 5.44
CA LYS A 61 -1.51 27.12 5.93
C LYS A 61 -0.80 26.07 5.08
N HIS A 62 0.53 26.05 5.17
CA HIS A 62 1.35 25.05 4.48
C HIS A 62 1.39 23.74 5.29
N TYR A 63 1.11 22.61 4.66
CA TYR A 63 1.26 21.28 5.26
C TYR A 63 2.27 20.45 4.50
N THR A 64 3.13 19.77 5.24
CA THR A 64 4.29 19.06 4.70
C THR A 64 4.24 17.59 5.08
N LEU A 65 4.38 16.72 4.06
CA LEU A 65 4.61 15.30 4.20
C LEU A 65 6.11 14.99 4.10
N ARG A 66 6.61 14.17 5.01
CA ARG A 66 7.99 13.67 5.00
C ARG A 66 8.01 12.16 5.16
N TRP A 67 8.80 11.51 4.31
CA TRP A 67 9.15 10.10 4.42
C TRP A 67 10.40 9.92 5.28
N HIS A 68 10.37 8.94 6.17
CA HIS A 68 11.49 8.45 6.96
C HIS A 68 11.70 6.97 6.61
N LYS A 69 12.42 6.73 5.50
CA LYS A 69 12.64 5.38 4.97
C LYS A 69 13.41 4.47 5.92
N ASP A 70 14.28 5.06 6.74
CA ASP A 70 15.04 4.43 7.82
C ASP A 70 14.16 3.80 8.91
N ARG A 71 12.93 4.29 9.03
CA ARG A 71 11.99 3.92 10.10
C ARG A 71 10.67 3.40 9.57
N ASN A 72 10.61 3.09 8.27
CA ASN A 72 9.42 2.61 7.59
C ASN A 72 8.17 3.43 7.94
N MET A 73 8.31 4.76 7.91
CA MET A 73 7.23 5.66 8.31
C MET A 73 7.16 6.93 7.45
N TYR A 74 5.98 7.52 7.39
CA TYR A 74 5.79 8.89 6.92
C TYR A 74 4.97 9.69 7.92
N ALA A 75 5.13 11.01 7.86
CA ALA A 75 4.40 11.91 8.73
C ALA A 75 4.00 13.20 8.01
N ILE A 76 2.85 13.74 8.42
CA ILE A 76 2.30 15.01 7.95
C ILE A 76 2.26 15.97 9.13
N LYS A 77 2.69 17.20 8.89
CA LYS A 77 2.65 18.29 9.87
C LYS A 77 2.36 19.63 9.23
N GLU A 78 1.90 20.57 10.04
CA GLU A 78 1.91 21.98 9.67
C GLU A 78 3.37 22.43 9.52
N SER A 79 3.68 23.13 8.43
CA SER A 79 5.04 23.55 8.11
C SER A 79 5.56 24.52 9.16
N GLY A 80 6.80 24.33 9.60
CA GLY A 80 7.37 25.11 10.71
C GLY A 80 7.05 24.57 12.12
N THR A 81 6.13 23.61 12.25
CA THR A 81 5.82 23.00 13.55
C THR A 81 6.61 21.70 13.78
N LYS A 82 6.68 21.28 15.05
CA LYS A 82 7.27 19.98 15.46
C LYS A 82 6.21 18.89 15.65
N TYR A 83 4.93 19.24 15.69
CA TYR A 83 3.85 18.31 15.99
C TYR A 83 3.36 17.59 14.72
N TYR A 84 3.32 16.25 14.76
CA TYR A 84 2.76 15.45 13.68
C TYR A 84 1.24 15.35 13.84
N ILE A 85 0.52 15.71 12.78
CA ILE A 85 -0.94 15.58 12.72
C ILE A 85 -1.32 14.18 12.26
N VAL A 86 -0.50 13.62 11.36
CA VAL A 86 -0.58 12.23 10.94
C VAL A 86 0.80 11.62 11.06
N LYS A 87 0.89 10.46 11.67
CA LYS A 87 2.08 9.59 11.68
C LYS A 87 1.63 8.19 11.29
N ARG A 88 2.25 7.62 10.26
CA ARG A 88 1.95 6.27 9.77
C ARG A 88 3.23 5.47 9.68
N GLU A 89 3.22 4.32 10.33
CA GLU A 89 4.21 3.27 10.17
C GLU A 89 3.65 2.27 9.15
N TYR A 90 4.51 1.68 8.34
CA TYR A 90 4.16 0.68 7.34
C TYR A 90 5.05 -0.55 7.51
N GLU A 91 4.55 -1.70 7.08
CA GLU A 91 5.26 -2.98 7.21
C GLU A 91 6.63 -2.92 6.52
N GLU A 92 7.63 -3.64 7.07
CA GLU A 92 9.00 -3.66 6.55
C GLU A 92 9.07 -4.18 5.10
N ASP A 93 8.17 -5.10 4.76
CA ASP A 93 8.03 -5.67 3.42
C ASP A 93 7.54 -4.65 2.36
N ILE A 94 7.00 -3.49 2.78
CA ILE A 94 6.60 -2.40 1.88
C ILE A 94 7.81 -1.50 1.59
N GLN A 95 8.32 -1.61 0.38
CA GLN A 95 9.45 -0.81 -0.09
C GLN A 95 8.96 0.45 -0.80
N ILE A 96 9.44 1.60 -0.34
CA ILE A 96 9.12 2.93 -0.89
C ILE A 96 10.34 3.49 -1.63
N ASP A 97 10.26 3.52 -2.96
CA ASP A 97 11.17 4.28 -3.80
C ASP A 97 10.51 5.62 -4.18
N LEU A 98 11.23 6.71 -3.92
CA LEU A 98 10.70 8.05 -4.18
C LEU A 98 11.01 8.52 -5.59
N HIS A 99 11.71 7.76 -6.42
CA HIS A 99 12.02 8.04 -7.83
C HIS A 99 12.24 9.54 -8.17
N THR A 100 11.18 10.28 -8.51
CA THR A 100 11.23 11.75 -8.76
C THR A 100 10.43 12.58 -7.74
N PHE A 101 9.69 11.94 -6.84
CA PHE A 101 8.92 12.57 -5.79
C PHE A 101 9.80 13.27 -4.73
N PRO A 102 9.54 14.53 -4.40
CA PRO A 102 10.33 15.28 -3.43
C PRO A 102 10.09 14.77 -2.00
N ASN A 103 11.15 14.82 -1.17
CA ASN A 103 11.03 14.59 0.27
C ASN A 103 11.73 15.73 1.03
N PRO A 104 11.00 16.65 1.67
CA PRO A 104 9.55 16.61 1.86
C PRO A 104 8.73 17.15 0.67
N MET A 105 7.44 16.83 0.65
CA MET A 105 6.43 17.39 -0.25
C MET A 105 5.49 18.32 0.55
N THR A 106 5.10 19.46 -0.02
CA THR A 106 4.30 20.47 0.68
C THR A 106 3.10 20.91 -0.15
N TYR A 107 1.92 20.91 0.46
CA TYR A 107 0.76 21.66 -0.04
C TYR A 107 0.78 23.09 0.49
N ASN A 108 0.49 24.05 -0.39
CA ASN A 108 0.29 25.45 -0.02
C ASN A 108 -1.17 25.75 0.35
N PRO A 109 -1.48 26.97 0.87
CA PRO A 109 -2.85 27.39 1.21
C PRO A 109 -3.88 27.31 0.08
N SER A 110 -3.43 27.27 -1.18
CA SER A 110 -4.31 27.10 -2.35
C SER A 110 -4.55 25.62 -2.71
N GLY A 111 -4.02 24.67 -1.92
CA GLY A 111 -4.10 23.24 -2.19
C GLY A 111 -3.19 22.77 -3.32
N ASN A 112 -2.20 23.58 -3.70
CA ASN A 112 -1.28 23.27 -4.78
C ASN A 112 0.06 22.72 -4.27
N ILE A 113 0.70 21.89 -5.10
CA ILE A 113 2.06 21.40 -4.88
C ILE A 113 3.02 22.13 -5.82
N ASN A 114 4.19 22.48 -5.32
CA ASN A 114 5.22 23.19 -6.08
C ASN A 114 6.12 22.27 -6.91
N ARG A 115 6.04 20.95 -6.68
CA ARG A 115 6.76 19.92 -7.42
C ARG A 115 5.90 18.67 -7.54
N GLY A 116 5.70 18.21 -8.78
CA GLY A 116 5.18 16.87 -9.04
C GLY A 116 6.28 15.81 -8.90
N GLY A 117 5.93 14.55 -9.09
CA GLY A 117 6.88 13.44 -9.07
C GLY A 117 6.20 12.09 -8.88
N THR A 118 6.99 11.03 -8.96
CA THR A 118 6.51 9.66 -8.95
C THR A 118 7.07 8.91 -7.74
N ILE A 119 6.22 8.15 -7.05
CA ILE A 119 6.58 7.19 -6.01
C ILE A 119 6.36 5.79 -6.55
N ILE A 120 7.31 4.90 -6.34
CA ILE A 120 7.20 3.48 -6.65
C ILE A 120 7.09 2.71 -5.34
N ILE A 121 5.99 1.97 -5.18
CA ILE A 121 5.73 1.12 -4.03
C ILE A 121 5.88 -0.33 -4.47
N SER A 122 6.69 -1.10 -3.77
CA SER A 122 6.86 -2.53 -4.04
C SER A 122 6.52 -3.33 -2.80
N TYR A 123 5.72 -4.37 -2.96
CA TYR A 123 5.34 -5.30 -1.88
C TYR A 123 5.21 -6.71 -2.46
N ARG A 124 6.12 -7.60 -2.07
CA ARG A 124 6.26 -8.96 -2.63
C ARG A 124 6.29 -8.93 -4.18
N ASN A 125 5.25 -9.48 -4.82
CA ASN A 125 5.12 -9.56 -6.29
C ASN A 125 4.37 -8.37 -6.90
N TYR A 126 3.86 -7.45 -6.08
CA TYR A 126 3.07 -6.31 -6.51
C TYR A 126 3.93 -5.06 -6.55
N LYS A 127 3.76 -4.28 -7.61
CA LYS A 127 4.47 -3.01 -7.79
C LYS A 127 3.46 -1.97 -8.25
N TYR A 128 3.45 -0.83 -7.59
CA TYR A 128 2.55 0.28 -7.88
C TYR A 128 3.35 1.55 -8.15
N GLU A 129 2.82 2.34 -9.07
CA GLU A 129 3.32 3.66 -9.40
C GLU A 129 2.29 4.70 -8.97
N ILE A 130 2.68 5.64 -8.11
CA ILE A 130 1.88 6.82 -7.76
C ILE A 130 2.48 8.04 -8.45
N VAL A 131 1.71 8.73 -9.27
CA VAL A 131 2.16 9.92 -10.00
C VAL A 131 1.45 11.16 -9.48
N PHE A 132 2.21 12.14 -8.99
CA PHE A 132 1.73 13.44 -8.56
C PHE A 132 1.97 14.49 -9.64
N GLN A 133 0.89 15.17 -10.05
CA GLN A 133 0.92 16.25 -11.03
C GLN A 133 1.16 17.60 -10.34
N LEU A 134 2.03 18.42 -10.92
CA LEU A 134 2.25 19.81 -10.51
C LEU A 134 0.94 20.60 -10.56
N GLY A 135 0.82 21.66 -9.75
CA GLY A 135 -0.34 22.53 -9.73
C GLY A 135 -1.33 22.06 -8.67
N ARG A 136 -2.56 21.68 -9.05
CA ARG A 136 -3.66 21.28 -8.14
C ARG A 136 -3.39 20.03 -7.29
N GLY A 137 -2.18 19.48 -7.34
CA GLY A 137 -1.73 18.33 -6.57
C GLY A 137 -2.60 17.11 -6.74
N ARG A 138 -3.13 16.91 -7.96
CA ARG A 138 -3.80 15.67 -8.35
C ARG A 138 -2.80 14.54 -8.36
N PHE A 139 -3.25 13.36 -7.97
CA PHE A 139 -2.43 12.16 -8.06
C PHE A 139 -3.26 10.99 -8.54
N THR A 140 -2.59 10.02 -9.16
CA THR A 140 -3.16 8.73 -9.53
C THR A 140 -2.20 7.64 -9.08
N TYR A 141 -2.72 6.44 -8.83
CA TYR A 141 -1.89 5.26 -8.63
C TYR A 141 -2.35 4.14 -9.57
N ARG A 142 -1.40 3.33 -10.04
CA ARG A 142 -1.67 2.18 -10.90
C ARG A 142 -0.73 1.03 -10.58
N GLU A 143 -1.25 -0.18 -10.71
CA GLU A 143 -0.43 -1.40 -10.65
C GLU A 143 0.45 -1.47 -11.91
N MET A 144 1.75 -1.66 -11.72
CA MET A 144 2.70 -1.87 -12.80
C MET A 144 2.64 -3.34 -13.23
N SER A 145 2.11 -3.60 -14.41
CA SER A 145 2.21 -4.94 -15.00
C SER A 145 3.68 -5.32 -15.18
N LYS A 146 4.03 -6.59 -14.90
CA LYS A 146 5.35 -7.14 -15.23
C LYS A 146 5.58 -6.90 -16.73
N ARG A 147 6.47 -5.97 -17.08
CA ARG A 147 6.93 -5.86 -18.46
C ARG A 147 7.61 -7.18 -18.80
N ILE A 148 7.00 -7.96 -19.69
CA ILE A 148 7.67 -9.07 -20.36
C ILE A 148 8.82 -8.41 -21.14
N HIS A 149 10.05 -8.60 -20.68
CA HIS A 149 11.22 -8.21 -21.44
C HIS A 149 11.36 -9.25 -22.55
N ASN A 150 10.78 -8.96 -23.71
CA ASN A 150 11.19 -9.60 -24.95
C ASN A 150 12.39 -8.82 -25.48
N GLY A 151 13.57 -9.40 -25.32
CA GLY A 151 14.86 -8.88 -25.77
C GLY A 151 15.92 -9.92 -25.52
#